data_AF-A0A968F8U0-F1
#
_entry.id   AF-A0A968F8U0-F1
#
_cell.length_a   1.000
_cell.length_b   1.000
_cell.length_c   1.000
_cell.angle_alpha   90.00
_cell.angle_beta   90.00
_cell.angle_gamma   90.00
#
_symmetry.space_group_name_H-M   'P 1'
#
loop_
_entity.id
_entity.type
_entity.pdbx_description
1 polymer ?
#
loop_
_entity_poly.entity_id
_entity_poly.type
_entity_poly.pdbx_seq_one_letter_code
_entity_poly.pdbx_strand_id
1 'polypeptide(L)' 'MDIDGVGEKLCQALFKDGLIKDAADLYYLTREQLLGLERMADKSASNVLDSIEKSKD' A
#
# COMPACT_ATOMS: atom_id res chain seq x y z
N MET A 1 -1.89 -13.97 -3.57
CA MET A 1 -1.94 -12.76 -2.71
C MET A 1 -0.88 -12.84 -1.63
N ASP A 2 0.39 -12.86 -2.04
CA ASP A 2 1.54 -12.67 -1.15
C ASP A 2 2.17 -11.34 -1.59
N ILE A 3 1.82 -10.25 -0.90
CA ILE A 3 2.19 -8.91 -1.34
C ILE A 3 3.49 -8.53 -0.66
N ASP A 4 4.61 -8.86 -1.32
CA ASP A 4 5.95 -8.58 -0.83
C ASP A 4 6.17 -7.06 -0.67
N GLY A 5 6.50 -6.60 0.54
CA GLY A 5 6.64 -5.18 0.87
C GLY A 5 5.39 -4.49 1.43
N VAL A 6 4.21 -5.13 1.36
CA VAL A 6 3.01 -4.70 2.11
C VAL A 6 2.91 -5.53 3.39
N GLY A 7 3.79 -5.20 4.34
CA GLY A 7 3.79 -5.83 5.66
C GLY A 7 2.68 -5.30 6.57
N GLU A 8 2.47 -5.97 7.70
CA GLU A 8 1.45 -5.62 8.70
C GLU A 8 1.48 -4.13 9.11
N LYS A 9 2.69 -3.56 9.28
CA LYS A 9 2.86 -2.15 9.65
C LYS A 9 2.31 -1.18 8.61
N LEU A 10 2.48 -1.49 7.32
CA LEU A 10 1.97 -0.63 6.26
C LEU A 10 0.44 -0.74 6.18
N CYS A 11 -0.11 -1.95 6.26
CA CYS A 11 -1.56 -2.14 6.34
C CYS A 11 -2.17 -1.38 7.52
N GLN A 12 -1.54 -1.44 8.71
CA GLN A 12 -1.99 -0.67 9.87
C GLN A 12 -1.93 0.84 9.64
N ALA A 13 -0.87 1.35 9.00
CA ALA A 13 -0.76 2.77 8.68
C ALA A 13 -1.86 3.21 7.71
N LEU A 14 -2.09 2.44 6.65
CA LEU A 14 -3.15 2.67 5.67
C LEU A 14 -4.54 2.66 6.32
N PHE A 15 -4.80 1.70 7.22
CA PHE A 15 -6.05 1.63 7.97
C PHE A 15 -6.22 2.82 8.91
N LYS A 16 -5.14 3.22 9.61
CA LYS A 16 -5.14 4.32 10.56
C LYS A 16 -5.42 5.66 9.89
N ASP A 17 -4.85 5.88 8.70
CA ASP A 17 -5.12 7.08 7.88
C ASP A 17 -6.43 6.97 7.08
N GLY A 18 -7.17 5.86 7.21
CA GLY A 18 -8.46 5.66 6.55
C GLY A 18 -8.36 5.52 5.02
N LEU A 19 -7.16 5.21 4.51
CA LEU A 19 -6.90 4.99 3.09
C LEU A 19 -7.42 3.64 2.61
N ILE A 20 -7.53 2.66 3.51
CA ILE A 20 -8.11 1.33 3.24
C ILE A 20 -9.05 0.90 4.37
N LYS A 21 -10.05 0.09 4.01
CA LYS A 21 -11.02 -0.55 4.91
C LYS A 21 -11.07 -2.06 4.73
N ASP A 22 -10.66 -2.53 3.57
CA ASP A 22 -10.55 -3.95 3.26
C ASP A 22 -9.38 -4.22 2.30
N ALA A 23 -9.19 -5.48 1.91
CA ALA A 23 -8.13 -5.88 1.00
C ALA A 23 -8.35 -5.40 -0.45
N ALA A 24 -9.60 -5.10 -0.86
CA ALA A 24 -9.89 -4.61 -2.20
C ALA A 24 -9.42 -3.16 -2.37
N ASP A 25 -9.50 -2.34 -1.31
CA ASP A 25 -9.02 -0.96 -1.31
C ASP A 25 -7.53 -0.83 -1.65
N LEU A 26 -6.72 -1.86 -1.37
CA LEU A 26 -5.30 -1.88 -1.74
C LEU A 26 -5.10 -1.65 -3.25
N TYR A 27 -5.99 -2.17 -4.09
CA TYR A 27 -5.92 -2.04 -5.54
C TYR A 27 -6.33 -0.66 -6.06
N TYR A 28 -6.86 0.21 -5.19
CA TYR A 28 -7.25 1.58 -5.51
C TYR A 28 -6.31 2.63 -4.91
N LEU A 29 -5.28 2.21 -4.17
CA LEU A 29 -4.29 3.12 -3.59
C LEU A 29 -3.51 3.84 -4.68
N THR A 30 -3.30 5.13 -4.49
CA THR A 30 -2.47 5.94 -5.38
C THR A 30 -1.10 6.22 -4.76
N ARG A 31 -0.12 6.51 -5.62
CA ARG A 31 1.24 6.89 -5.19
C ARG A 31 1.23 8.12 -4.29
N GLU A 32 0.35 9.08 -4.56
CA GLU A 32 0.21 10.31 -3.76
C GLU A 32 -0.29 10.01 -2.35
N GLN A 33 -1.27 9.11 -2.21
CA GLN A 33 -1.76 8.67 -0.91
C GLN A 33 -0.67 7.97 -0.10
N LEU A 34 0.11 7.11 -0.76
CA LEU A 34 1.24 6.43 -0.12
C LEU A 34 2.33 7.42 0.31
N LEU A 35 2.68 8.38 -0.55
CA LEU A 35 3.67 9.42 -0.22
C LEU A 35 3.21 10.36 0.91
N GLY A 36 1.91 10.44 1.18
CA GLY A 36 1.35 11.15 2.33
C GLY A 36 1.59 10.44 3.67
N LEU A 37 1.92 9.15 3.67
CA LEU A 37 2.19 8.39 4.89
C LEU A 37 3.53 8.78 5.50
N GLU A 38 3.55 8.91 6.82
CA GLU A 38 4.78 9.17 7.56
C GLU A 38 5.78 8.03 7.34
N ARG A 39 7.02 8.38 6.94
CA ARG A 39 8.12 7.44 6.62
C ARG A 39 7.97 6.67 5.30
N MET A 40 7.05 7.05 4.42
CA MET A 40 7.01 6.51 3.07
C MET A 40 7.99 7.24 2.14
N ALA A 41 8.79 6.48 1.42
CA ALA A 41 9.69 7.00 0.40
C ALA A 41 9.13 6.68 -0.99
N ASP A 42 9.51 7.49 -1.98
CA ASP A 42 9.10 7.34 -3.38
C ASP A 42 9.32 5.92 -3.93
N LYS A 43 10.51 5.36 -3.68
CA LYS A 43 10.86 4.00 -4.06
C LYS A 43 9.98 2.95 -3.38
N SER A 44 9.68 3.15 -2.10
CA SER A 44 8.83 2.23 -1.32
C SER A 44 7.38 2.27 -1.79
N ALA A 45 6.85 3.47 -2.09
CA ALA A 45 5.51 3.64 -2.64
C ALA A 45 5.37 2.94 -4.00
N SER A 46 6.36 3.08 -4.89
CA SER A 46 6.36 2.37 -6.17
C SER A 46 6.42 0.84 -5.97
N ASN A 47 7.28 0.35 -5.08
CA ASN A 47 7.36 -1.08 -4.78
C ASN A 47 6.03 -1.65 -4.26
N VAL A 48 5.33 -0.89 -3.40
CA VAL A 48 4.03 -1.29 -2.86
C VAL A 48 3.00 -1.43 -3.98
N LEU A 49 2.89 -0.43 -4.86
CA LEU A 49 1.97 -0.48 -6.00
C LEU A 49 2.30 -1.63 -6.95
N ASP A 50 3.59 -1.83 -7.26
CA ASP A 50 4.04 -2.92 -8.11
C ASP A 50 3.71 -4.30 -7.53
N SER A 51 3.90 -4.48 -6.21
CA SER A 51 3.57 -5.74 -5.54
C SER A 51 2.06 -5.98 -5.47
N ILE A 52 1.26 -4.92 -5.27
CA ILE A 52 -0.19 -4.99 -5.32
C ILE A 52 -0.65 -5.42 -6.73
N GLU A 53 -0.12 -4.80 -7.80
CA GLU A 53 -0.45 -5.18 -9.17
C GLU A 53 -0.04 -6.64 -9.48
N LYS A 54 1.16 -7.07 -9.07
CA LYS A 54 1.60 -8.46 -9.23
C LYS A 54 0.71 -9.47 -8.51
N SER A 55 0.06 -9.06 -7.42
CA SER A 55 -0.82 -9.96 -6.65
C SER A 55 -2.18 -10.21 -7.31
N LYS A 56 -2.53 -9.47 -8.37
CA LYS A 56 -3.74 -9.69 -9.17
C LYS A 56 -3.65 -10.93 -10.07
N ASP A 57 -2.44 -11.36 -10.41
CA ASP A 57 -2.12 -12.55 -11.21
C ASP A 57 -1.99 -13.80 -10.32
#